data_AF-A0A2V6VGA0-F1
#
_entry.id   AF-A0A2V6VGA0-F1
#
_cell.length_a   1.000
_cell.length_b   1.000
_cell.length_c   1.000
_cell.angle_alpha   90.00
_cell.angle_beta   90.00
_cell.angle_gamma   90.00
#
_symmetry.space_group_name_H-M   'P 1'
#
loop_
_entity.id
_entity.type
_entity.pdbx_description
1 polymer ?
#
loop_
_entity_poly.entity_id
_entity_poly.type
_entity_poly.pdbx_seq_one_letter_code
_entity_poly.pdbx_strand_id
1 'polypeptide(L)'
;MALIGLFVTVTGRDVLGHILGFLMFENGIFGLALLATYGLPGIVEAGVFLDLLVIVLIMEGVVLRIRREHDSIAVDRLRELRG
;
A
#
# COMPACT_ATOMS: atom_id res chain seq x y z
N MET A 1 11.90 12.49 -5.61
CA MET A 1 11.05 11.56 -4.83
C MET A 1 11.30 10.10 -5.19
N ALA A 2 11.50 9.72 -6.46
CA ALA A 2 11.73 8.33 -6.86
C ALA A 2 12.83 7.62 -6.05
N LEU A 3 14.07 8.13 -6.04
CA LEU A 3 15.18 7.48 -5.31
C LEU A 3 14.98 7.41 -3.79
N ILE A 4 14.31 8.41 -3.22
CA ILE A 4 13.97 8.44 -1.79
C ILE A 4 12.92 7.37 -1.49
N GLY A 5 11.87 7.28 -2.31
CA GLY A 5 10.85 6.23 -2.19
C GLY A 5 11.46 4.83 -2.34
N LEU A 6 12.35 4.64 -3.32
CA LEU A 6 13.08 3.38 -3.50
C LEU A 6 13.90 3.03 -2.25
N PHE A 7 14.66 3.98 -1.72
CA PHE A 7 15.44 3.78 -0.50
C PHE A 7 14.56 3.40 0.70
N VAL A 8 13.45 4.11 0.91
CA VAL A 8 12.48 3.81 1.98
C VAL A 8 11.83 2.44 1.79
N THR A 9 11.53 2.06 0.54
CA THR A 9 10.99 0.74 0.23
C THR A 9 11.98 -0.37 0.60
N VAL A 10 13.26 -0.20 0.24
CA VAL A 10 14.32 -1.21 0.48
C VAL A 10 14.71 -1.28 1.96
N THR A 11 14.68 -0.16 2.67
CA THR A 11 15.12 -0.08 4.09
C THR A 11 13.99 -0.20 5.10
N GLY A 12 12.74 -0.22 4.64
CA GLY A 12 11.55 -0.36 5.47
C GLY A 12 11.60 -1.64 6.31
N ARG A 13 11.21 -1.54 7.58
CA ARG A 13 11.11 -2.70 8.49
C ARG A 13 9.69 -3.21 8.67
N ASP A 14 8.72 -2.31 8.52
CA ASP A 14 7.30 -2.60 8.67
C ASP A 14 6.57 -2.50 7.33
N VAL A 15 5.40 -3.14 7.24
CA VAL A 15 4.54 -3.14 6.05
C VAL A 15 4.17 -1.73 5.61
N LEU A 16 3.89 -0.83 6.58
CA LEU A 16 3.56 0.57 6.28
C LEU A 16 4.74 1.32 5.62
N GLY A 17 5.97 1.04 6.04
CA GLY A 17 7.17 1.66 5.45
C GLY A 17 7.39 1.20 4.01
N HIS A 18 7.16 -0.09 3.73
CA HIS A 18 7.21 -0.62 2.37
C HIS A 18 6.13 -0.01 1.48
N ILE A 19 4.89 0.13 1.97
CA ILE A 19 3.78 0.74 1.22
C ILE A 19 4.07 2.22 0.90
N LEU A 20 4.47 3.00 1.91
CA LEU A 20 4.78 4.42 1.73
C LEU A 20 5.97 4.64 0.80
N GLY A 21 7.04 3.85 0.97
CA GLY A 21 8.20 3.88 0.09
C GLY A 21 7.81 3.57 -1.36
N PHE A 22 7.03 2.52 -1.57
CA PHE A 22 6.60 2.08 -2.89
C PHE A 22 5.75 3.16 -3.57
N LEU A 23 4.79 3.74 -2.85
CA LEU A 23 3.95 4.83 -3.36
C LEU A 23 4.77 6.06 -3.75
N MET A 24 5.77 6.45 -2.95
CA MET A 24 6.66 7.56 -3.28
C MET A 24 7.55 7.26 -4.49
N PHE A 25 7.97 6.01 -4.66
CA PHE A 25 8.77 5.56 -5.78
C PHE A 25 7.96 5.60 -7.08
N GLU A 26 6.78 5.00 -7.08
CA GLU A 26 5.83 4.95 -8.19
C GLU A 26 5.46 6.37 -8.66
N ASN A 27 4.97 7.21 -7.75
CA ASN A 27 4.62 8.60 -8.06
C ASN A 27 5.83 9.40 -8.56
N GLY A 28 7.02 9.08 -8.06
CA GLY A 28 8.27 9.66 -8.54
C GLY A 28 8.60 9.29 -9.99
N ILE A 29 8.42 8.03 -10.37
CA ILE A 29 8.60 7.56 -11.75
C ILE A 29 7.53 8.14 -12.66
N PHE A 30 6.28 8.15 -12.21
CA PHE A 30 5.16 8.71 -12.97
C PHE A 30 5.38 10.18 -13.30
N GLY A 31 5.81 10.99 -12.32
CA GLY A 31 6.18 12.39 -12.55
C GLY A 31 7.34 12.56 -13.54
N LEU A 32 8.35 11.69 -13.49
CA LEU A 32 9.45 11.70 -14.47
C LEU A 32 8.96 11.35 -15.88
N ALA A 33 8.09 10.34 -16.00
CA ALA A 33 7.50 9.94 -17.28
C ALA A 33 6.61 11.06 -17.86
N LEU A 34 5.80 11.72 -17.03
CA LEU A 34 5.01 12.88 -17.42
C LEU A 34 5.88 14.02 -17.97
N LEU A 35 6.98 14.36 -17.29
CA LEU A 35 7.92 15.37 -17.77
C LEU A 35 8.60 14.96 -19.07
N ALA A 36 9.06 13.71 -19.16
CA ALA A 36 9.78 13.21 -20.34
C ALA A 36 8.88 13.12 -21.59
N THR A 37 7.59 12.89 -21.39
CA THR A 37 6.62 12.67 -22.49
C THR A 37 5.64 13.81 -22.71
N TYR A 38 5.79 14.92 -21.98
CA TYR A 38 4.90 16.09 -22.08
C TYR A 38 3.42 15.75 -21.87
N GLY A 39 3.13 14.87 -20.91
CA GLY A 39 1.75 14.57 -20.51
C GLY A 39 0.96 13.70 -21.49
N LEU A 40 1.62 12.72 -22.12
CA LEU A 40 0.92 11.73 -22.96
C LEU A 40 -0.23 11.06 -22.18
N PRO A 41 -1.47 11.06 -22.71
CA PRO A 41 -2.64 10.51 -22.01
C PRO A 41 -2.47 9.05 -21.59
N GLY A 42 -1.86 8.20 -22.44
CA GLY A 42 -1.70 6.78 -22.14
C GLY A 42 -0.81 6.48 -20.94
N ILE A 43 0.17 7.35 -20.63
CA ILE A 43 1.00 7.20 -19.42
C ILE A 43 0.18 7.51 -18.19
N VAL A 44 -0.66 8.56 -18.25
CA VAL A 44 -1.58 8.93 -17.17
C VAL A 44 -2.53 7.81 -16.84
N GLU A 45 -3.17 7.23 -17.86
CA GLU A 45 -4.09 6.12 -17.70
C GLU A 45 -3.42 4.90 -17.08
N ALA A 46 -2.19 4.56 -17.52
CA ALA A 46 -1.43 3.46 -16.95
C ALA A 46 -1.02 3.70 -15.49
N GLY A 47 -0.63 4.94 -15.13
CA GLY A 47 -0.30 5.32 -13.76
C GLY A 47 -1.50 5.17 -12.83
N VAL A 48 -2.66 5.74 -13.22
CA VAL A 48 -3.90 5.61 -12.44
C VAL A 48 -4.33 4.15 -12.30
N PHE A 49 -4.16 3.34 -13.34
CA PHE A 49 -4.46 1.91 -13.27
C PHE A 49 -3.56 1.17 -12.26
N LEU A 50 -2.27 1.50 -12.21
CA LEU A 50 -1.34 0.91 -11.26
C LEU A 50 -1.70 1.32 -9.82
N ASP A 51 -2.01 2.60 -9.58
CA ASP A 51 -2.46 3.10 -8.27
C ASP A 51 -3.70 2.32 -7.77
N LEU A 52 -4.68 2.08 -8.65
CA LEU A 52 -5.87 1.30 -8.32
C LEU A 52 -5.53 -0.14 -7.93
N LEU A 53 -4.61 -0.78 -8.66
CA LEU A 53 -4.14 -2.12 -8.34
C LEU A 53 -3.48 -2.16 -6.96
N VAL A 54 -2.62 -1.18 -6.66
CA VAL A 54 -1.91 -1.06 -5.37
C VAL A 54 -2.91 -0.86 -4.23
N ILE A 55 -3.93 -0.01 -4.42
CA ILE A 55 -5.00 0.18 -3.44
C ILE A 55 -5.69 -1.14 -3.12
N VAL A 56 -6.04 -1.94 -4.14
CA VAL A 56 -6.68 -3.24 -3.95
C VAL A 56 -5.79 -4.20 -3.15
N LEU A 57 -4.49 -4.27 -3.48
CA LEU A 57 -3.52 -5.12 -2.75
C LEU A 57 -3.36 -4.70 -1.28
N ILE A 58 -3.30 -3.38 -1.02
CA ILE A 58 -3.25 -2.85 0.35
C ILE A 58 -4.54 -3.20 1.10
N MET A 59 -5.70 -3.02 0.46
CA MET A 59 -7.01 -3.35 1.04
C MET A 59 -7.10 -4.82 1.43
N GLU A 60 -6.65 -5.73 0.57
CA GLU A 60 -6.59 -7.16 0.88
C GLU A 60 -5.73 -7.44 2.12
N GLY A 61 -4.54 -6.84 2.19
CA GLY A 61 -3.66 -6.95 3.36
C GLY A 61 -4.30 -6.42 4.65
N VAL A 62 -4.97 -5.26 4.58
CA VAL A 62 -5.68 -4.66 5.72
C VAL A 62 -6.87 -5.53 6.16
N VAL A 63 -7.65 -6.08 5.22
CA VAL A 63 -8.76 -6.99 5.53
C VAL A 63 -8.24 -8.26 6.22
N LEU A 64 -7.13 -8.84 5.76
CA LEU A 64 -6.49 -9.98 6.41
C LEU A 64 -6.03 -9.66 7.83
N ARG A 65 -5.47 -8.46 8.04
CA ARG A 65 -5.11 -7.97 9.38
C ARG A 65 -6.33 -7.84 10.29
N ILE A 66 -7.39 -7.18 9.82
CA ILE A 66 -8.63 -7.02 10.58
C ILE A 66 -9.21 -8.38 10.97
N ARG A 67 -9.29 -9.34 10.03
CA ARG A 67 -9.79 -10.69 10.31
C ARG A 67 -8.98 -11.40 11.40
N ARG A 68 -7.66 -11.29 11.38
CA ARG A 68 -6.78 -11.87 12.42
C ARG A 68 -7.00 -11.23 13.79
N GLU A 69 -7.18 -9.91 13.83
CA GLU A 69 -7.44 -9.18 15.08
C GLU A 69 -8.84 -9.48 15.64
N HIS A 70 -9.84 -9.65 14.77
CA HIS A 70 -11.24 -9.89 15.18
C HIS A 70 -11.52 -11.33 15.61
N ASP A 71 -10.81 -12.32 15.07
CA ASP A 71 -10.94 -13.73 15.49
C ASP A 71 -10.50 -13.93 16.95
N SER A 72 -9.53 -13.15 17.44
CA SER A 72 -9.03 -13.26 18.82
C SER A 72 -9.85 -12.47 19.86
N ILE A 73 -10.77 -11.59 19.46
CA ILE A 73 -11.49 -10.71 20.41
C ILE A 73 -12.85 -11.30 20.82
N ALA A 74 -13.47 -12.16 19.99
CA ALA A 74 -14.81 -12.69 20.27
C ALA A 74 -14.84 -13.90 21.22
N VAL A 75 -13.82 -14.76 21.20
CA VAL A 75 -13.88 -16.05 21.91
C VAL A 75 -13.41 -15.96 23.36
N ASP A 76 -12.43 -15.12 23.66
CA ASP A 76 -11.83 -15.06 25.01
C ASP A 76 -12.69 -14.28 26.01
N ARG A 77 -13.38 -13.21 25.60
CA ARG A 77 -14.28 -12.45 26.51
C ARG A 77 -15.61 -13.13 26.81
N LEU A 78 -16.01 -14.16 26.06
CA LEU A 78 -17.26 -14.89 26.30
C LEU A 78 -17.09 -16.11 27.22
N ARG A 79 -15.85 -16.53 27.55
CA ARG A 79 -15.58 -17.63 28.49
C ARG A 79 -15.44 -17.20 29.95
N GLU A 80 -15.24 -15.92 30.25
CA GLU A 80 -15.14 -15.41 31.63
C GLU A 80 -16.49 -15.14 32.30
N LEU A 81 -17.60 -15.19 31.56
CA LEU A 81 -18.95 -14.96 32.10
C LEU A 81 -19.75 -16.25 32.34
N ARG A 82 -19.10 -17.42 32.29
CA ARG A 82 -19.75 -18.70 32.56
C ARG A 82 -18.92 -19.55 33.52
N GLY A 83 -19.00 -19.22 34.80
CA GLY A 83 -18.48 -20.03 35.91
C GLY A 83 -18.04 -19.18 37.08
#